data_AF-A0A366IM30-F1
#
_entry.id   AF-A0A366IM30-F1
#
_cell.length_a   1.000
_cell.length_b   1.000
_cell.length_c   1.000
_cell.angle_alpha   90.00
_cell.angle_beta   90.00
_cell.angle_gamma   90.00
#
_symmetry.space_group_name_H-M   'P 1'
#
loop_
_entity.id
_entity.type
_entity.pdbx_description
1 polymer ?
#
loop_
_entity_poly.entity_id
_entity_poly.type
_entity_poly.pdbx_seq_one_letter_code
_entity_poly.pdbx_strand_id
1 'polypeptide(L)'
;MEVLSGLGIAERVERVSYRLSNATIMRGDRPLVTMAWIPPDSRYPYTYVVPQSGLEEILAARLLEWGVPVERDIELTSVSADDAQVVATMADGSTIAADWLIGADGARSRVRESVGIGFPHQVTGETYYLADATIDLDVDIGDSAMWLGRNGPLMFMRLPGDDHSWRVFVDMTDRASRRRLPELTREKLVSLLSSRGPGTAEVESLSWTSVFQTRLGLADSYRSDRVVIAGDAGHVFPPFGGQGMNLGIQDAVNLSWRLAAVVRGEPESLLDEYERERRAVAQATIRDVEARRRMYALRNPIARSARDLLLRLAGGNPRAARRASLQNSQLLTTYRAVTPGGDRGQAPRPGDRAPDGPFKGGTLHEHFAPDHWTLLEFETLVTRETVERESGLHTVRIPLSADTSLNLRQRYGVGDAPEYVLVRPDGHIATRSSKLAEVRSQLPTI
;
A
#
# COMPACT_ATOMS: atom_id res chain seq x y z
N MET A 1 -5.90 -4.65 -1.28
CA MET A 1 -7.07 -5.55 -1.31
C MET A 1 -7.22 -6.39 -0.06
N GLU A 2 -6.21 -7.13 0.40
CA GLU A 2 -6.31 -7.93 1.64
C GLU A 2 -6.79 -7.12 2.83
N VAL A 3 -6.18 -5.95 3.06
CA VAL A 3 -6.60 -4.99 4.09
C VAL A 3 -8.04 -4.50 3.89
N LEU A 4 -8.44 -4.23 2.64
CA LEU A 4 -9.79 -3.75 2.31
C LEU A 4 -10.86 -4.85 2.46
N SER A 5 -10.46 -6.12 2.39
CA SER A 5 -11.34 -7.26 2.68
C SER A 5 -11.77 -7.26 4.14
N GLY A 6 -10.83 -7.04 5.06
CA GLY A 6 -11.14 -6.92 6.50
C GLY A 6 -12.08 -5.77 6.82
N LEU A 7 -12.14 -4.72 5.98
CA LEU A 7 -13.10 -3.61 6.10
C LEU A 7 -14.49 -3.92 5.49
N GLY A 8 -14.63 -5.06 4.81
CA GLY A 8 -15.88 -5.48 4.16
C GLY A 8 -16.18 -4.77 2.85
N ILE A 9 -15.18 -4.16 2.18
CA ILE A 9 -15.38 -3.38 0.95
C ILE A 9 -14.68 -3.96 -0.29
N ALA A 10 -13.96 -5.08 -0.15
CA ALA A 10 -13.23 -5.68 -1.26
C ALA A 10 -14.12 -5.93 -2.49
N GLU A 11 -15.29 -6.56 -2.33
CA GLU A 11 -16.20 -6.84 -3.46
C GLU A 11 -16.68 -5.57 -4.19
N ARG A 12 -16.89 -4.47 -3.46
CA ARG A 12 -17.29 -3.17 -4.05
C ARG A 12 -16.15 -2.62 -4.91
N VAL A 13 -14.92 -2.72 -4.41
CA VAL A 13 -13.72 -2.31 -5.16
C VAL A 13 -13.53 -3.20 -6.38
N GLU A 14 -13.67 -4.52 -6.25
CA GLU A 14 -13.55 -5.46 -7.37
C GLU A 14 -14.54 -5.18 -8.51
N ARG A 15 -15.77 -4.75 -8.16
CA ARG A 15 -16.82 -4.47 -9.15
C ARG A 15 -16.49 -3.29 -10.06
N VAL A 16 -15.75 -2.30 -9.56
CA VAL A 16 -15.49 -1.04 -10.27
C VAL A 16 -14.04 -0.91 -10.74
N SER A 17 -13.22 -1.94 -10.51
CA SER A 17 -11.81 -1.92 -10.84
C SER A 17 -11.48 -2.72 -12.08
N TYR A 18 -10.42 -2.30 -12.76
CA TYR A 18 -9.78 -3.09 -13.79
C TYR A 18 -8.72 -3.98 -13.14
N ARG A 19 -8.69 -5.26 -13.53
CA ARG A 19 -7.75 -6.25 -12.98
C ARG A 19 -6.52 -6.33 -13.87
N LEU A 20 -5.48 -5.58 -13.49
CA LEU A 20 -4.19 -5.61 -14.16
C LEU A 20 -3.41 -6.85 -13.71
N SER A 21 -3.11 -7.72 -14.68
CA SER A 21 -2.42 -9.00 -14.47
C SER A 21 -0.93 -8.93 -14.79
N ASN A 22 -0.53 -7.97 -15.63
CA ASN A 22 0.84 -7.86 -16.11
C ASN A 22 1.25 -6.40 -16.37
N ALA A 23 2.55 -6.14 -16.38
CA ALA A 23 3.12 -4.93 -16.97
C ALA A 23 4.26 -5.28 -17.90
N THR A 24 4.28 -4.59 -19.03
CA THR A 24 5.27 -4.80 -20.08
C THR A 24 6.22 -3.62 -20.15
N ILE A 25 7.52 -3.88 -20.18
CA ILE A 25 8.51 -2.88 -20.59
C ILE A 25 8.72 -3.05 -22.09
N MET A 26 8.61 -1.96 -22.85
CA MET A 26 8.66 -1.95 -24.30
C MET A 26 9.99 -1.41 -24.82
N ARG A 27 10.40 -1.88 -26.00
CA ARG A 27 11.50 -1.33 -26.81
C ARG A 27 11.01 -1.13 -28.24
N GLY A 28 10.67 0.12 -28.58
CA GLY A 28 9.88 0.40 -29.78
C GLY A 28 8.52 -0.28 -29.65
N ASP A 29 8.10 -0.99 -30.70
CA ASP A 29 6.81 -1.69 -30.73
C ASP A 29 6.90 -3.17 -30.29
N ARG A 30 8.03 -3.56 -29.66
CA ARG A 30 8.24 -4.93 -29.19
C ARG A 30 8.38 -5.01 -27.67
N PRO A 31 7.78 -6.02 -27.01
CA PRO A 31 7.99 -6.26 -25.59
C PRO A 31 9.46 -6.61 -25.33
N LEU A 32 10.07 -5.89 -24.38
CA LEU A 32 11.38 -6.20 -23.84
C LEU A 32 11.26 -7.30 -22.79
N VAL A 33 10.32 -7.14 -21.86
CA VAL A 33 9.98 -8.07 -20.78
C VAL A 33 8.53 -7.81 -20.35
N THR A 34 7.77 -8.88 -20.14
CA THR A 34 6.44 -8.83 -19.53
C THR A 34 6.54 -9.47 -18.16
N MET A 35 6.16 -8.73 -17.13
CA MET A 35 6.16 -9.21 -15.75
C MET A 35 4.72 -9.48 -15.34
N ALA A 36 4.46 -10.70 -14.88
CA ALA A 36 3.18 -11.04 -14.27
C ALA A 36 3.14 -10.48 -12.85
N TRP A 37 2.07 -9.74 -12.53
CA TRP A 37 1.76 -9.22 -11.21
C TRP A 37 0.74 -10.11 -10.51
N ILE A 38 1.07 -11.39 -10.44
CA ILE A 38 0.23 -12.41 -9.81
C ILE A 38 0.93 -12.79 -8.51
N PRO A 39 0.64 -12.08 -7.40
CA PRO A 39 1.20 -12.46 -6.12
C PRO A 39 0.75 -13.88 -5.79
N PRO A 40 1.69 -14.81 -5.59
CA PRO A 40 1.33 -16.14 -5.13
C PRO A 40 0.76 -16.03 -3.73
N ASP A 41 -0.23 -16.85 -3.44
CA ASP A 41 -0.76 -17.03 -2.08
C ASP A 41 -1.51 -15.80 -1.54
N SER A 42 -2.25 -15.11 -2.42
CA SER A 42 -3.27 -14.13 -2.04
C SER A 42 -4.57 -14.45 -2.77
N ARG A 43 -5.72 -14.30 -2.10
CA ARG A 43 -7.05 -14.32 -2.75
C ARG A 43 -7.21 -13.22 -3.80
N TYR A 44 -6.35 -12.20 -3.77
CA TYR A 44 -6.39 -11.04 -4.66
C TYR A 44 -5.19 -11.02 -5.62
N PRO A 45 -5.12 -11.92 -6.62
CA PRO A 45 -3.93 -12.13 -7.45
C PRO A 45 -3.79 -11.13 -8.60
N TYR A 46 -4.24 -9.89 -8.41
CA TYR A 46 -4.22 -8.82 -9.41
C TYR A 46 -3.83 -7.48 -8.79
N THR A 47 -3.35 -6.56 -9.64
CA THR A 47 -3.36 -5.14 -9.31
C THR A 47 -4.72 -4.58 -9.68
N TYR A 48 -5.45 -4.04 -8.71
CA TYR A 48 -6.78 -3.48 -8.91
C TYR A 48 -6.64 -2.00 -9.22
N VAL A 49 -6.88 -1.63 -10.48
CA VAL A 49 -6.86 -0.25 -10.92
C VAL A 49 -8.24 0.34 -10.69
N VAL A 50 -8.32 1.30 -9.77
CA VAL A 50 -9.54 2.05 -9.48
C VAL A 50 -9.18 3.54 -9.45
N PRO A 51 -10.00 4.44 -10.03
CA PRO A 51 -9.84 5.87 -9.81
C PRO A 51 -9.88 6.18 -8.31
N GLN A 52 -8.97 7.04 -7.84
CA GLN A 52 -8.87 7.37 -6.42
C GLN A 52 -10.21 7.89 -5.86
N SER A 53 -10.91 8.74 -6.62
CA SER A 53 -12.25 9.24 -6.26
C SER A 53 -13.25 8.09 -6.02
N GLY A 54 -13.24 7.06 -6.86
CA GLY A 54 -14.12 5.90 -6.70
C GLY A 54 -13.80 5.11 -5.43
N LEU A 55 -12.53 4.98 -5.05
CA LEU A 55 -12.16 4.34 -3.78
C LEU A 55 -12.53 5.21 -2.57
N GLU A 56 -12.34 6.53 -2.65
CA GLU A 56 -12.76 7.48 -1.61
C GLU A 56 -14.28 7.44 -1.39
N GLU A 57 -15.08 7.37 -2.46
CA GLU A 57 -16.53 7.20 -2.38
C GLU A 57 -16.93 5.89 -1.68
N ILE A 58 -16.27 4.77 -2.02
CA ILE A 58 -16.52 3.47 -1.37
C ILE A 58 -16.18 3.53 0.12
N LEU A 59 -15.06 4.16 0.48
CA LEU A 59 -14.62 4.32 1.87
C LEU A 59 -15.57 5.23 2.66
N ALA A 60 -15.98 6.36 2.09
CA ALA A 60 -16.93 7.28 2.72
C ALA A 60 -18.30 6.63 2.92
N ALA A 61 -18.79 5.89 1.92
CA ALA A 61 -20.03 5.11 2.06
C ALA A 61 -19.92 4.08 3.18
N ARG A 62 -18.76 3.42 3.32
CA ARG A 62 -18.53 2.45 4.41
C ARG A 62 -18.52 3.10 5.79
N LEU A 63 -17.89 4.27 5.94
CA LEU A 63 -17.95 5.04 7.19
C LEU A 63 -19.37 5.44 7.56
N LEU A 64 -20.16 5.87 6.57
CA LEU A 64 -21.56 6.22 6.78
C LEU A 64 -22.40 5.01 7.22
N GLU A 65 -22.15 3.82 6.67
CA GLU A 65 -22.79 2.57 7.14
C GLU A 65 -22.47 2.24 8.61
N TRP A 66 -21.32 2.69 9.10
CA TRP A 66 -20.94 2.61 10.51
C TRP A 66 -21.44 3.78 11.36
N GLY A 67 -22.25 4.67 10.78
CA GLY A 67 -22.84 5.82 11.46
C GLY A 67 -21.87 7.00 11.65
N VAL A 68 -20.75 7.03 10.93
CA VAL A 68 -19.76 8.11 10.99
C VAL A 68 -19.85 8.94 9.70
N PRO A 69 -20.62 10.05 9.69
CA PRO A 69 -20.68 10.93 8.53
C PRO A 69 -19.35 11.69 8.35
N VAL A 70 -19.00 11.99 7.09
CA VAL A 70 -17.88 12.86 6.77
C VAL A 70 -18.40 14.29 6.59
N GLU A 71 -17.96 15.19 7.46
CA GLU A 71 -18.22 16.62 7.31
C GLU A 71 -17.26 17.22 6.27
N ARG A 72 -17.79 18.00 5.34
CA ARG A 72 -17.05 18.59 4.21
C ARG A 72 -17.07 20.11 4.31
N ASP A 73 -16.15 20.73 3.59
CA ASP A 73 -15.98 22.20 3.56
C ASP A 73 -15.66 22.80 4.94
N ILE A 74 -15.02 21.99 5.81
CA ILE A 74 -14.47 22.41 7.10
C ILE A 74 -12.95 22.37 7.01
N GLU A 75 -12.33 23.56 7.00
CA GLU A 75 -10.88 23.70 6.89
C GLU A 75 -10.25 23.95 8.27
N LEU A 76 -9.36 23.05 8.69
CA LEU A 76 -8.54 23.22 9.89
C LEU A 76 -7.40 24.22 9.60
N THR A 77 -7.22 25.20 10.48
CA THR A 77 -6.19 26.24 10.34
C THR A 77 -5.05 26.13 11.37
N SER A 78 -5.33 25.61 12.55
CA SER A 78 -4.31 25.37 13.57
C SER A 78 -4.70 24.26 14.54
N VAL A 79 -3.69 23.64 15.15
CA VAL A 79 -3.84 22.69 16.25
C VAL A 79 -3.01 23.16 17.44
N SER A 80 -3.59 23.07 18.64
CA SER A 80 -2.84 23.09 19.90
C SER A 80 -3.11 21.79 20.63
N ALA A 81 -2.07 21.13 21.13
CA ALA A 81 -2.20 19.88 21.87
C ALA A 81 -1.27 19.88 23.08
N ASP A 82 -1.69 19.16 24.11
CA ASP A 82 -0.87 18.78 25.26
C ASP A 82 -1.13 17.31 25.64
N ASP A 83 -0.61 16.88 26.78
CA ASP A 83 -0.75 15.51 27.30
C ASP A 83 -2.20 15.17 27.73
N ALA A 84 -3.12 16.14 27.76
CA ALA A 84 -4.50 15.98 28.21
C ALA A 84 -5.52 16.10 27.07
N GLN A 85 -5.36 17.04 26.15
CA GLN A 85 -6.34 17.28 25.09
C GLN A 85 -5.75 17.90 23.83
N VAL A 86 -6.47 17.75 22.71
CA VAL A 86 -6.22 18.46 21.45
C VAL A 86 -7.34 19.47 21.21
N VAL A 87 -6.97 20.68 20.81
CA VAL A 87 -7.89 21.72 20.33
C VAL A 87 -7.54 22.06 18.88
N ALA A 88 -8.49 21.82 17.98
CA ALA A 88 -8.39 22.16 16.57
C ALA A 88 -9.22 23.41 16.28
N THR A 89 -8.63 24.39 15.59
CA THR A 89 -9.28 25.64 15.19
C THR A 89 -9.59 25.60 13.70
N MET A 90 -10.83 25.89 13.34
CA MET A 90 -11.30 25.92 11.95
C MET A 90 -11.16 27.31 11.34
N ALA A 91 -11.30 27.42 10.02
CA ALA A 91 -11.16 28.67 9.28
C ALA A 91 -12.22 29.72 9.63
N ASP A 92 -13.40 29.30 10.10
CA ASP A 92 -14.46 30.18 10.59
C ASP A 92 -14.24 30.67 12.04
N GLY A 93 -13.15 30.24 12.67
CA GLY A 93 -12.79 30.57 14.05
C GLY A 93 -13.44 29.66 15.11
N SER A 94 -14.26 28.70 14.71
CA SER A 94 -14.79 27.67 15.63
C SER A 94 -13.68 26.72 16.09
N THR A 95 -13.90 26.06 17.23
CA THR A 95 -12.95 25.11 17.81
C THR A 95 -13.61 23.78 18.13
N ILE A 96 -12.85 22.70 17.96
CA ILE A 96 -13.21 21.34 18.33
C ILE A 96 -12.17 20.82 19.31
N ALA A 97 -12.63 20.33 20.46
CA ALA A 97 -11.77 19.72 21.46
C ALA A 97 -11.96 18.19 21.42
N ALA A 98 -10.86 17.44 21.43
CA ALA A 98 -10.85 15.98 21.32
C ALA A 98 -9.70 15.36 22.12
N ASP A 99 -9.83 14.09 22.51
CA ASP A 99 -8.77 13.37 23.22
C ASP A 99 -7.56 13.04 22.33
N TRP A 100 -7.80 12.93 21.02
CA TRP A 100 -6.79 12.60 20.01
C TRP A 100 -7.13 13.23 18.67
N LEU A 101 -6.11 13.55 17.88
CA LEU A 101 -6.25 14.03 16.50
C LEU A 101 -5.37 13.22 15.56
N ILE A 102 -5.95 12.79 14.43
CA ILE A 102 -5.21 12.16 13.33
C ILE A 102 -5.05 13.17 12.18
N GLY A 103 -3.81 13.54 11.87
CA GLY A 103 -3.45 14.30 10.67
C GLY A 103 -3.35 13.40 9.45
N ALA A 104 -4.42 13.37 8.66
CA ALA A 104 -4.49 12.68 7.35
C ALA A 104 -4.75 13.67 6.20
N ASP A 105 -4.28 14.92 6.36
CA ASP A 105 -4.55 16.11 5.53
C ASP A 105 -3.52 16.32 4.40
N GLY A 106 -2.80 15.27 4.03
CA GLY A 106 -1.96 15.22 2.83
C GLY A 106 -0.59 15.90 2.94
N ALA A 107 0.11 16.03 1.82
CA ALA A 107 1.50 16.46 1.76
C ALA A 107 1.78 17.84 2.43
N ARG A 108 0.80 18.74 2.35
CA ARG A 108 0.83 20.09 2.95
C ARG A 108 0.10 20.12 4.30
N SER A 109 0.30 19.06 5.09
CA SER A 109 -0.38 18.85 6.36
C SER A 109 -0.24 20.04 7.30
N ARG A 110 -1.37 20.71 7.56
CA ARG A 110 -1.48 21.77 8.55
C ARG A 110 -1.41 21.20 9.96
N VAL A 111 -1.90 19.98 10.16
CA VAL A 111 -1.79 19.28 11.44
C VAL A 111 -0.32 19.09 11.81
N ARG A 112 0.47 18.50 10.91
CA ARG A 112 1.92 18.27 11.10
C ARG A 112 2.67 19.58 11.38
N GLU A 113 2.38 20.62 10.62
CA GLU A 113 3.02 21.94 10.79
C GLU A 113 2.66 22.58 12.14
N SER A 114 1.40 22.46 12.58
CA SER A 114 0.92 23.08 13.83
C SER A 114 1.60 22.52 15.08
N VAL A 115 1.91 21.21 15.08
CA VAL A 115 2.62 20.55 16.19
C VAL A 115 4.13 20.51 16.01
N GLY A 116 4.68 21.24 15.02
CA GLY A 116 6.12 21.39 14.86
C GLY A 116 6.87 20.12 14.41
N ILE A 117 6.17 19.12 13.86
CA ILE A 117 6.82 17.92 13.32
C ILE A 117 7.57 18.30 12.03
N GLY A 118 8.89 18.12 12.05
CA GLY A 118 9.75 18.37 10.90
C GLY A 118 9.40 17.48 9.70
N PHE A 119 9.49 18.05 8.51
CA PHE A 119 9.25 17.33 7.25
C PHE A 119 10.40 17.60 6.28
N PRO A 120 11.58 17.00 6.51
CA PRO A 120 12.69 17.06 5.56
C PRO A 120 12.19 16.51 4.23
N HIS A 121 12.07 17.40 3.26
CA HIS A 121 11.62 17.06 1.92
C HIS A 121 12.58 17.62 0.89
N GLN A 122 12.70 16.87 -0.20
CA GLN A 122 13.40 17.30 -1.39
C GLN A 122 12.39 17.26 -2.54
N VAL A 123 12.28 18.38 -3.26
CA VAL A 123 11.70 18.33 -4.61
C VAL A 123 12.64 17.47 -5.44
N THR A 124 12.21 16.28 -5.83
CA THR A 124 13.08 15.35 -6.56
C THR A 124 13.35 15.87 -7.98
N GLY A 125 12.53 16.81 -8.45
CA GLY A 125 12.75 17.63 -9.65
C GLY A 125 12.06 17.08 -10.88
N GLU A 126 11.47 15.87 -10.81
CA GLU A 126 10.71 15.35 -11.93
C GLU A 126 9.34 15.97 -12.05
N THR A 127 8.93 16.10 -13.30
CA THR A 127 7.62 16.63 -13.65
C THR A 127 7.03 15.71 -14.69
N TYR A 128 5.79 15.27 -14.47
CA TYR A 128 5.07 14.40 -15.37
C TYR A 128 3.85 15.12 -15.91
N TYR A 129 3.55 14.90 -17.18
CA TYR A 129 2.15 14.97 -17.59
C TYR A 129 1.46 13.68 -17.20
N LEU A 130 0.28 13.80 -16.60
CA LEU A 130 -0.67 12.73 -16.47
C LEU A 130 -1.89 13.06 -17.33
N ALA A 131 -2.43 12.06 -17.98
CA ALA A 131 -3.70 12.17 -18.69
C ALA A 131 -4.51 10.89 -18.55
N ASP A 132 -5.81 11.03 -18.39
CA ASP A 132 -6.76 9.97 -18.69
C ASP A 132 -7.34 10.28 -20.07
N ALA A 133 -7.27 9.30 -20.96
CA ALA A 133 -7.52 9.49 -22.38
C ALA A 133 -8.15 8.25 -23.00
N THR A 134 -8.99 8.47 -24.01
CA THR A 134 -9.43 7.39 -24.92
C THR A 134 -8.44 7.33 -26.07
N ILE A 135 -7.73 6.22 -26.22
CA ILE A 135 -6.64 6.06 -27.20
C ILE A 135 -6.77 4.71 -27.89
N ASP A 136 -6.90 4.74 -29.21
CA ASP A 136 -6.75 3.56 -30.04
C ASP A 136 -5.26 3.29 -30.29
N LEU A 137 -4.85 2.05 -30.04
CA LEU A 137 -3.46 1.62 -30.09
C LEU A 137 -3.30 0.48 -31.09
N ASP A 138 -2.51 0.73 -32.12
CA ASP A 138 -2.17 -0.29 -33.14
C ASP A 138 -1.21 -1.39 -32.62
N VAL A 139 -0.81 -1.31 -31.35
CA VAL A 139 0.09 -2.26 -30.70
C VAL A 139 -0.62 -2.84 -29.49
N ASP A 140 -0.69 -4.17 -29.42
CA ASP A 140 -1.16 -4.85 -28.22
C ASP A 140 -0.11 -4.70 -27.11
N ILE A 141 -0.47 -3.89 -26.11
CA ILE A 141 0.33 -3.62 -24.93
C ILE A 141 -0.24 -4.27 -23.66
N GLY A 142 -1.28 -5.12 -23.81
CA GLY A 142 -1.98 -5.75 -22.70
C GLY A 142 -2.58 -4.75 -21.72
N ASP A 143 -2.36 -4.98 -20.43
CA ASP A 143 -2.95 -4.16 -19.36
C ASP A 143 -2.16 -2.87 -19.08
N SER A 144 -0.85 -2.89 -19.33
CA SER A 144 0.03 -1.75 -19.13
C SER A 144 1.35 -1.91 -19.85
N ALA A 145 1.90 -0.80 -20.33
CA ALA A 145 3.21 -0.76 -20.94
C ALA A 145 4.02 0.46 -20.52
N MET A 146 5.34 0.31 -20.49
CA MET A 146 6.27 1.39 -20.21
C MET A 146 7.43 1.39 -21.22
N TRP A 147 7.67 2.54 -21.85
CA TRP A 147 8.81 2.79 -22.72
C TRP A 147 9.88 3.54 -21.97
N LEU A 148 11.10 2.97 -21.92
CA LEU A 148 12.26 3.59 -21.28
C LEU A 148 13.21 4.18 -22.34
N GLY A 149 12.82 5.35 -22.84
CA GLY A 149 13.48 6.07 -23.93
C GLY A 149 14.50 7.12 -23.50
N ARG A 150 15.19 7.72 -24.49
CA ARG A 150 16.15 8.83 -24.26
C ARG A 150 15.48 10.06 -23.62
N ASN A 151 14.20 10.27 -23.93
CA ASN A 151 13.43 11.43 -23.49
C ASN A 151 12.69 11.18 -22.16
N GLY A 152 13.08 10.13 -21.41
CA GLY A 152 12.44 9.70 -20.18
C GLY A 152 11.32 8.67 -20.39
N PRO A 153 10.76 8.13 -19.29
CA PRO A 153 9.67 7.17 -19.32
C PRO A 153 8.38 7.72 -19.95
N LEU A 154 7.68 6.83 -20.64
CA LEU A 154 6.28 6.95 -21.04
C LEU A 154 5.58 5.68 -20.57
N MET A 155 4.46 5.81 -19.86
CA MET A 155 3.72 4.68 -19.32
C MET A 155 2.24 4.78 -19.66
N PHE A 156 1.65 3.63 -19.98
CA PHE A 156 0.22 3.41 -20.15
C PHE A 156 -0.24 2.43 -19.08
N MET A 157 -1.39 2.70 -18.48
CA MET A 157 -2.08 1.79 -17.58
C MET A 157 -3.56 1.80 -17.93
N ARG A 158 -4.14 0.62 -18.15
CA ARG A 158 -5.56 0.50 -18.48
C ARG A 158 -6.44 0.97 -17.32
N LEU A 159 -7.47 1.72 -17.64
CA LEU A 159 -8.49 2.17 -16.68
C LEU A 159 -9.73 1.28 -16.76
N PRO A 160 -10.56 1.22 -15.70
CA PRO A 160 -11.86 0.58 -15.77
C PRO A 160 -12.75 1.27 -16.81
N GLY A 161 -13.62 0.49 -17.46
CA GLY A 161 -14.57 0.99 -18.44
C GLY A 161 -14.25 0.50 -19.84
N ASP A 162 -14.13 1.43 -20.78
CA ASP A 162 -13.93 1.17 -22.20
C ASP A 162 -12.52 0.61 -22.52
N ASP A 163 -12.42 -0.23 -23.54
CA ASP A 163 -11.18 -0.90 -23.93
C ASP A 163 -10.12 0.04 -24.52
N HIS A 164 -10.43 1.31 -24.72
CA HIS A 164 -9.50 2.34 -25.15
C HIS A 164 -9.21 3.35 -24.04
N SER A 165 -9.68 3.12 -22.81
CA SER A 165 -9.45 4.02 -21.67
C SER A 165 -8.09 3.77 -21.01
N TRP A 166 -7.21 4.78 -21.10
CA TRP A 166 -5.84 4.70 -20.59
C TRP A 166 -5.48 5.87 -19.70
N ARG A 167 -4.74 5.57 -18.63
CA ARG A 167 -3.93 6.54 -17.92
C ARG A 167 -2.53 6.57 -18.51
N VAL A 168 -2.11 7.75 -18.96
CA VAL A 168 -0.82 8.01 -19.58
C VAL A 168 0.05 8.85 -18.66
N PHE A 169 1.28 8.40 -18.41
CA PHE A 169 2.31 9.16 -17.70
C PHE A 169 3.44 9.51 -18.66
N VAL A 170 3.78 10.78 -18.76
CA VAL A 170 4.83 11.25 -19.67
C VAL A 170 5.87 12.06 -18.92
N ASP A 171 7.12 11.59 -18.89
CA ASP A 171 8.21 12.32 -18.22
C ASP A 171 8.55 13.64 -18.94
N MET A 172 8.40 14.75 -18.24
CA MET A 172 8.66 16.08 -18.75
C MET A 172 9.74 16.82 -17.98
N THR A 173 10.49 16.12 -17.12
CA THR A 173 11.52 16.67 -16.21
C THR A 173 12.47 17.63 -16.92
N ASP A 174 13.05 17.21 -18.04
CA ASP A 174 14.00 18.02 -18.82
C ASP A 174 13.38 19.28 -19.45
N ARG A 175 12.09 19.24 -19.77
CA ARG A 175 11.41 20.41 -20.34
C ARG A 175 10.94 21.34 -19.23
N ALA A 176 10.44 20.79 -18.13
CA ALA A 176 10.01 21.53 -16.95
C ALA A 176 11.15 22.31 -16.30
N SER A 177 12.37 21.76 -16.30
CA SER A 177 13.55 22.45 -15.75
C SER A 177 13.97 23.69 -16.54
N ARG A 178 13.55 23.80 -17.81
CA ARG A 178 13.90 24.93 -18.69
C ARG A 178 12.78 25.95 -18.82
N ARG A 179 11.53 25.55 -18.58
CA ARG A 179 10.34 26.41 -18.69
C ARG A 179 9.17 25.79 -17.95
N ARG A 180 8.22 26.64 -17.52
CA ARG A 180 6.92 26.18 -17.04
C ARG A 180 6.21 25.39 -18.13
N LEU A 181 5.65 24.24 -17.76
CA LEU A 181 4.85 23.44 -18.67
C LEU A 181 3.43 24.02 -18.75
N PRO A 182 2.87 24.20 -19.96
CA PRO A 182 1.44 24.46 -20.11
C PRO A 182 0.65 23.20 -19.76
N GLU A 183 -0.68 23.32 -19.67
CA GLU A 183 -1.58 22.16 -19.63
C GLU A 183 -1.38 21.26 -20.86
N LEU A 184 -1.65 19.96 -20.70
CA LEU A 184 -1.49 19.00 -21.77
C LEU A 184 -2.68 19.08 -22.73
N THR A 185 -2.42 19.37 -24.02
CA THR A 185 -3.43 19.29 -25.08
C THR A 185 -3.38 17.94 -25.80
N ARG A 186 -4.45 17.61 -26.54
CA ARG A 186 -4.54 16.39 -27.35
C ARG A 186 -3.42 16.31 -28.38
N GLU A 187 -3.18 17.38 -29.12
CA GLU A 187 -2.13 17.48 -30.15
C GLU A 187 -0.75 17.29 -29.52
N LYS A 188 -0.58 17.83 -28.30
CA LYS A 188 0.66 17.68 -27.57
C LYS A 188 0.88 16.24 -27.12
N LEU A 189 -0.16 15.56 -26.66
CA LEU A 189 -0.10 14.14 -26.31
C LEU A 189 0.26 13.31 -27.53
N VAL A 190 -0.42 13.47 -28.66
CA VAL A 190 -0.10 12.79 -29.93
C VAL A 190 1.38 12.97 -30.29
N SER A 191 1.88 14.21 -30.28
CA SER A 191 3.31 14.49 -30.53
C SER A 191 4.26 13.78 -29.55
N LEU A 192 3.89 13.67 -28.27
CA LEU A 192 4.68 12.99 -27.26
C LEU A 192 4.69 11.48 -27.50
N LEU A 193 3.54 10.88 -27.81
CA LEU A 193 3.39 9.46 -28.14
C LEU A 193 4.22 9.08 -29.37
N SER A 194 4.10 9.81 -30.48
CA SER A 194 4.88 9.54 -31.70
C SER A 194 6.40 9.62 -31.48
N SER A 195 6.86 10.41 -30.50
CA SER A 195 8.28 10.59 -30.23
C SER A 195 8.88 9.60 -29.21
N ARG A 196 8.06 8.82 -28.50
CA ARG A 196 8.49 8.04 -27.33
C ARG A 196 7.87 6.65 -27.22
N GLY A 197 6.66 6.46 -27.75
CA GLY A 197 5.86 5.25 -27.62
C GLY A 197 5.39 4.73 -28.99
N PRO A 198 4.17 4.16 -29.07
CA PRO A 198 3.64 3.63 -30.31
C PRO A 198 3.40 4.78 -31.29
N GLY A 199 4.05 4.72 -32.46
CA GLY A 199 4.15 5.84 -33.40
C GLY A 199 2.82 6.29 -34.00
N THR A 200 1.81 5.41 -33.99
CA THR A 200 0.55 5.52 -34.73
C THR A 200 -0.69 5.62 -33.84
N ALA A 201 -0.54 5.78 -32.52
CA ALA A 201 -1.67 5.88 -31.60
C ALA A 201 -2.61 7.04 -31.95
N GLU A 202 -3.92 6.75 -32.05
CA GLU A 202 -4.96 7.75 -32.24
C GLU A 202 -5.55 8.13 -30.87
N VAL A 203 -5.28 9.36 -30.42
CA VAL A 203 -5.90 9.88 -29.20
C VAL A 203 -7.27 10.40 -29.57
N GLU A 204 -8.37 9.77 -29.16
CA GLU A 204 -9.71 10.25 -29.47
C GLU A 204 -10.09 11.45 -28.58
N SER A 205 -9.90 11.31 -27.27
CA SER A 205 -10.31 12.30 -26.28
C SER A 205 -9.39 12.35 -25.05
N LEU A 206 -9.43 13.47 -24.33
CA LEU A 206 -8.82 13.66 -23.02
C LEU A 206 -9.93 13.89 -22.01
N SER A 207 -10.07 13.00 -21.03
CA SER A 207 -11.06 13.15 -19.96
C SER A 207 -10.50 13.91 -18.76
N TRP A 208 -9.18 13.83 -18.53
CA TRP A 208 -8.50 14.54 -17.45
C TRP A 208 -7.02 14.75 -17.78
N THR A 209 -6.44 15.88 -17.35
CA THR A 209 -4.98 16.08 -17.41
C THR A 209 -4.44 16.75 -16.16
N SER A 210 -3.16 16.54 -15.88
CA SER A 210 -2.45 17.22 -14.79
C SER A 210 -0.95 17.33 -15.05
N VAL A 211 -0.34 18.39 -14.49
CA VAL A 211 1.11 18.52 -14.38
C VAL A 211 1.50 18.19 -12.95
N PHE A 212 2.12 17.02 -12.78
CA PHE A 212 2.50 16.54 -11.46
C PHE A 212 4.00 16.71 -11.23
N GLN A 213 4.36 17.42 -10.16
CA GLN A 213 5.74 17.51 -9.69
C GLN A 213 5.95 16.57 -8.52
N THR A 214 6.95 15.70 -8.66
CA THR A 214 7.28 14.72 -7.63
C THR A 214 8.01 15.37 -6.47
N ARG A 215 7.69 14.90 -5.27
CA ARG A 215 8.36 15.25 -4.03
C ARG A 215 8.73 13.96 -3.30
N LEU A 216 9.80 14.03 -2.53
CA LEU A 216 10.21 13.00 -1.60
C LEU A 216 10.33 13.65 -0.24
N GLY A 217 9.67 13.10 0.76
CA GLY A 217 9.69 13.62 2.11
C GLY A 217 9.27 12.56 3.11
N LEU A 218 9.83 12.64 4.30
CA LEU A 218 9.51 11.75 5.41
C LEU A 218 9.48 12.61 6.67
N ALA A 219 8.38 12.56 7.42
CA ALA A 219 8.29 13.25 8.69
C ALA A 219 9.34 12.73 9.69
N ASP A 220 9.87 13.62 10.51
CA ASP A 220 10.89 13.27 11.51
C ASP A 220 10.32 12.37 12.61
N SER A 221 9.04 12.57 12.93
CA SER A 221 8.24 11.75 13.83
C SER A 221 6.82 11.62 13.27
N TYR A 222 6.09 10.58 13.68
CA TYR A 222 4.68 10.40 13.31
C TYR A 222 3.72 10.81 14.43
N ARG A 223 4.26 11.29 15.57
CA ARG A 223 3.46 11.66 16.74
C ARG A 223 4.08 12.85 17.46
N SER A 224 3.22 13.76 17.91
CA SER A 224 3.54 14.75 18.95
C SER A 224 2.38 14.78 19.92
N ASP A 225 2.63 14.48 21.19
CA ASP A 225 1.61 14.50 22.24
C ASP A 225 0.40 13.62 21.86
N ARG A 226 -0.80 14.21 21.82
CA ARG A 226 -2.07 13.59 21.41
C ARG A 226 -2.40 13.72 19.92
N VAL A 227 -1.41 14.08 19.09
CA VAL A 227 -1.54 14.21 17.64
C VAL A 227 -0.69 13.14 16.95
N VAL A 228 -1.32 12.39 16.04
CA VAL A 228 -0.66 11.36 15.23
C VAL A 228 -0.89 11.67 13.75
N ILE A 229 0.07 11.41 12.86
CA ILE A 229 -0.08 11.65 11.41
C ILE A 229 -0.07 10.34 10.62
N ALA A 230 -0.75 10.31 9.48
CA ALA A 230 -0.83 9.15 8.59
C ALA A 230 -0.88 9.54 7.10
N GLY A 231 -0.48 8.60 6.23
CA GLY A 231 -0.47 8.81 4.78
C GLY A 231 0.45 9.95 4.34
N ASP A 232 -0.01 10.75 3.37
CA ASP A 232 0.79 11.80 2.75
C ASP A 232 1.23 12.92 3.74
N ALA A 233 0.59 13.02 4.91
CA ALA A 233 1.07 13.88 5.99
C ALA A 233 2.41 13.39 6.58
N GLY A 234 2.62 12.08 6.66
CA GLY A 234 3.82 11.45 7.20
C GLY A 234 4.91 11.16 6.16
N HIS A 235 4.56 10.93 4.90
CA HIS A 235 5.53 10.59 3.85
C HIS A 235 5.01 10.92 2.45
N VAL A 236 5.91 11.35 1.56
CA VAL A 236 5.59 11.54 0.14
C VAL A 236 6.73 10.96 -0.70
N PHE A 237 6.39 10.35 -1.83
CA PHE A 237 7.36 9.84 -2.80
C PHE A 237 6.76 9.82 -4.21
N PRO A 238 7.61 9.79 -5.27
CA PRO A 238 7.14 9.68 -6.63
C PRO A 238 6.17 8.50 -6.83
N PRO A 239 5.13 8.63 -7.69
CA PRO A 239 4.06 7.65 -7.84
C PRO A 239 4.47 6.36 -8.60
N PHE A 240 5.77 6.07 -8.71
CA PHE A 240 6.25 4.87 -9.37
C PHE A 240 5.74 3.62 -8.65
N GLY A 241 4.94 2.81 -9.35
CA GLY A 241 4.35 1.59 -8.80
C GLY A 241 3.10 1.79 -7.96
N GLY A 242 2.50 2.99 -7.94
CA GLY A 242 1.18 3.21 -7.30
C GLY A 242 1.17 3.00 -5.78
N GLN A 243 2.29 3.23 -5.10
CA GLN A 243 2.47 2.80 -3.69
C GLN A 243 1.95 3.80 -2.64
N GLY A 244 1.71 5.07 -3.00
CA GLY A 244 1.38 6.13 -2.04
C GLY A 244 0.10 5.87 -1.24
N MET A 245 -1.06 5.82 -1.92
CA MET A 245 -2.35 5.54 -1.28
C MET A 245 -2.37 4.17 -0.58
N ASN A 246 -1.72 3.15 -1.17
CA ASN A 246 -1.60 1.83 -0.55
C ASN A 246 -0.87 1.88 0.79
N LEU A 247 0.18 2.70 0.89
CA LEU A 247 0.95 2.87 2.12
C LEU A 247 0.13 3.64 3.16
N GLY A 248 -0.59 4.70 2.76
CA GLY A 248 -1.47 5.45 3.65
C GLY A 248 -2.63 4.61 4.22
N ILE A 249 -3.24 3.73 3.41
CA ILE A 249 -4.26 2.78 3.88
C ILE A 249 -3.68 1.83 4.93
N GLN A 250 -2.47 1.32 4.71
CA GLN A 250 -1.79 0.45 5.67
C GLN A 250 -1.39 1.19 6.95
N ASP A 251 -1.03 2.48 6.86
CA ASP A 251 -0.79 3.30 8.05
C ASP A 251 -2.07 3.43 8.87
N ALA A 252 -3.19 3.76 8.22
CA ALA A 252 -4.49 3.89 8.90
C ALA A 252 -4.90 2.59 9.60
N VAL A 253 -4.73 1.43 8.94
CA VAL A 253 -5.05 0.13 9.56
C VAL A 253 -4.11 -0.19 10.72
N ASN A 254 -2.81 0.06 10.59
CA ASN A 254 -1.83 -0.16 11.66
C ASN A 254 -2.05 0.78 12.87
N LEU A 255 -2.48 2.02 12.63
CA LEU A 255 -2.79 3.02 13.66
C LEU A 255 -4.12 2.75 14.36
N SER A 256 -5.18 2.41 13.61
CA SER A 256 -6.56 2.36 14.10
C SER A 256 -6.75 1.49 15.33
N TRP A 257 -6.26 0.24 15.31
CA TRP A 257 -6.43 -0.68 16.43
C TRP A 257 -5.62 -0.27 17.66
N ARG A 258 -4.45 0.35 17.46
CA ARG A 258 -3.59 0.86 18.54
C ARG A 258 -4.20 2.05 19.21
N LEU A 259 -4.66 3.03 18.42
CA LEU A 259 -5.33 4.19 18.96
C LEU A 259 -6.61 3.78 19.70
N ALA A 260 -7.38 2.85 19.14
CA ALA A 260 -8.55 2.30 19.82
C ALA A 260 -8.19 1.62 21.16
N ALA A 261 -7.07 0.90 21.22
CA ALA A 261 -6.57 0.31 22.45
C ALA A 261 -6.15 1.37 23.48
N VAL A 262 -5.41 2.39 23.05
CA VAL A 262 -4.98 3.51 23.91
C VAL A 262 -6.17 4.29 24.46
N VAL A 263 -7.20 4.55 23.63
CA VAL A 263 -8.46 5.17 24.07
C VAL A 263 -9.17 4.32 25.14
N ARG A 264 -8.99 2.99 25.12
CA ARG A 264 -9.52 2.07 26.15
C ARG A 264 -8.62 1.94 27.39
N GLY A 265 -7.51 2.67 27.47
CA GLY A 265 -6.63 2.70 28.63
C GLY A 265 -5.33 1.91 28.48
N GLU A 266 -5.04 1.36 27.31
CA GLU A 266 -3.72 0.77 27.04
C GLU A 266 -2.62 1.85 26.98
N PRO A 267 -1.34 1.48 27.23
CA PRO A 267 -0.25 2.43 27.22
C PRO A 267 -0.08 3.14 25.87
N GLU A 268 0.12 4.46 25.92
CA GLU A 268 0.36 5.28 24.73
C GLU A 268 1.61 4.86 23.94
N SER A 269 2.52 4.08 24.55
CA SER A 269 3.69 3.51 23.87
C SER A 269 3.34 2.61 22.67
N LEU A 270 2.09 2.14 22.58
CA LEU A 270 1.59 1.49 21.36
C LEU A 270 1.65 2.42 20.15
N LEU A 271 1.41 3.72 20.31
CA LEU A 271 1.50 4.69 19.21
C LEU A 271 2.96 4.95 18.80
N ASP A 272 3.90 4.78 19.73
CA ASP A 272 5.33 4.85 19.40
C ASP A 272 5.76 3.62 18.56
N GLU A 273 5.09 2.48 18.74
CA GLU A 273 5.27 1.32 17.84
C GLU A 273 4.76 1.59 16.44
N TYR A 274 3.63 2.29 16.30
CA TYR A 274 3.12 2.71 15.00
C TYR A 274 4.18 3.52 14.24
N GLU A 275 4.82 4.49 14.89
CA GLU A 275 5.92 5.23 14.28
C GLU A 275 7.09 4.30 13.89
N ARG A 276 7.58 3.48 14.84
CA ARG A 276 8.72 2.58 14.60
C ARG A 276 8.49 1.65 13.41
N GLU A 277 7.30 1.10 13.30
CA GLU A 277 6.92 0.20 12.21
C GLU A 277 6.73 0.94 10.89
N ARG A 278 5.84 1.93 10.86
CA ARG A 278 5.37 2.54 9.61
C ARG A 278 6.38 3.49 9.00
N ARG A 279 7.12 4.24 9.83
CA ARG A 279 8.19 5.12 9.35
C ARG A 279 9.33 4.31 8.74
N ALA A 280 9.65 3.14 9.27
CA ALA A 280 10.66 2.24 8.70
C ALA A 280 10.24 1.70 7.32
N VAL A 281 8.96 1.34 7.16
CA VAL A 281 8.39 0.93 5.86
C VAL A 281 8.40 2.07 4.85
N ALA A 282 7.99 3.27 5.25
CA ALA A 282 8.04 4.46 4.39
C ALA A 282 9.48 4.75 3.94
N GLN A 283 10.45 4.69 4.86
CA GLN A 283 11.86 4.89 4.55
C GLN A 283 12.41 3.83 3.58
N ALA A 284 12.04 2.56 3.75
CA ALA A 284 12.42 1.49 2.83
C ALA A 284 11.80 1.70 1.43
N THR A 285 10.53 2.09 1.39
CA THR A 285 9.81 2.40 0.15
C THR A 285 10.47 3.56 -0.59
N ILE A 286 10.84 4.63 0.11
CA ILE A 286 11.56 5.77 -0.45
C ILE A 286 12.87 5.31 -1.10
N ARG A 287 13.68 4.50 -0.41
CA ARG A 287 14.94 3.96 -0.97
C ARG A 287 14.71 3.14 -2.24
N ASP A 288 13.67 2.29 -2.25
CA ASP A 288 13.33 1.46 -3.40
C ASP A 288 12.83 2.30 -4.60
N VAL A 289 12.04 3.34 -4.32
CA VAL A 289 11.56 4.28 -5.34
C VAL A 289 12.72 5.08 -5.93
N GLU A 290 13.65 5.57 -5.11
CA GLU A 290 14.84 6.27 -5.58
C GLU A 290 15.75 5.38 -6.44
N ALA A 291 15.93 4.11 -6.07
CA ALA A 291 16.71 3.16 -6.86
C ALA A 291 16.07 2.91 -8.24
N ARG A 292 14.75 2.68 -8.28
CA ARG A 292 13.98 2.51 -9.52
C ARG A 292 14.02 3.76 -10.39
N ARG A 293 13.85 4.93 -9.78
CA ARG A 293 13.99 6.24 -10.43
C ARG A 293 15.34 6.36 -11.15
N ARG A 294 16.46 6.12 -10.46
CA ARG A 294 17.81 6.20 -11.05
C ARG A 294 17.97 5.23 -12.23
N MET A 295 17.40 4.03 -12.14
CA MET A 295 17.39 3.04 -13.22
C MET A 295 16.59 3.51 -14.45
N TYR A 296 15.43 4.13 -14.25
CA TYR A 296 14.58 4.62 -15.34
C TYR A 296 15.16 5.87 -16.01
N ALA A 297 15.86 6.72 -15.25
CA ALA A 297 16.48 7.95 -15.74
C ALA A 297 17.79 7.72 -16.54
N LEU A 298 18.26 6.48 -16.74
CA LEU A 298 19.49 6.17 -17.46
C LEU A 298 19.45 6.68 -18.92
N ARG A 299 20.39 7.55 -19.28
CA ARG A 299 20.49 8.15 -20.63
C ARG A 299 21.55 7.51 -21.52
N ASN A 300 22.64 7.04 -20.92
CA ASN A 300 23.77 6.47 -21.65
C ASN A 300 23.33 5.20 -22.42
N PRO A 301 23.58 5.10 -23.74
CA PRO A 301 23.14 3.96 -24.56
C PRO A 301 23.65 2.60 -24.07
N ILE A 302 24.88 2.53 -23.56
CA ILE A 302 25.49 1.32 -23.01
C ILE A 302 24.79 0.94 -21.71
N ALA A 303 24.61 1.90 -20.80
CA ALA A 303 23.90 1.66 -19.54
C ALA A 303 22.46 1.21 -19.75
N ARG A 304 21.76 1.78 -20.75
CA ARG A 304 20.41 1.34 -21.14
C ARG A 304 20.41 -0.09 -21.68
N SER A 305 21.37 -0.43 -22.54
CA SER A 305 21.49 -1.78 -23.10
C SER A 305 21.78 -2.82 -22.01
N ALA A 306 22.65 -2.48 -21.05
CA ALA A 306 22.93 -3.33 -19.88
C ALA A 306 21.69 -3.51 -18.99
N ARG A 307 20.98 -2.42 -18.67
CA ARG A 307 19.69 -2.48 -17.96
C ARG A 307 18.70 -3.39 -18.68
N ASP A 308 18.53 -3.21 -19.98
CA ASP A 308 17.56 -3.95 -20.77
C ASP A 308 17.88 -5.46 -20.80
N LEU A 309 19.17 -5.82 -20.84
CA LEU A 309 19.63 -7.20 -20.70
C LEU A 309 19.31 -7.75 -19.30
N LEU A 310 19.61 -7.00 -18.24
CA LEU A 310 19.33 -7.42 -16.86
C LEU A 310 17.82 -7.62 -16.63
N LEU A 311 16.98 -6.73 -17.15
CA LEU A 311 15.52 -6.85 -17.07
C LEU A 311 15.03 -8.12 -17.78
N ARG A 312 15.58 -8.43 -18.96
CA ARG A 312 15.26 -9.68 -19.68
C ARG A 312 15.65 -10.92 -18.90
N LEU A 313 16.87 -10.95 -18.36
CA LEU A 313 17.37 -12.09 -17.59
C LEU A 313 16.57 -12.28 -16.29
N ALA A 314 16.23 -11.18 -15.60
CA ALA A 314 15.42 -11.21 -14.39
C ALA A 314 13.98 -11.67 -14.68
N GLY A 315 13.36 -11.17 -15.76
CA GLY A 315 12.01 -11.57 -16.16
C GLY A 315 11.89 -13.04 -16.54
N GLY A 316 12.95 -13.63 -17.13
CA GLY A 316 13.00 -15.06 -17.42
C GLY A 316 13.22 -15.95 -16.20
N ASN A 317 13.53 -15.40 -15.02
CA ASN A 317 13.76 -16.15 -13.79
C ASN A 317 12.50 -16.13 -12.90
N PRO A 318 11.80 -17.27 -12.72
CA PRO A 318 10.55 -17.32 -11.95
C PRO A 318 10.68 -16.84 -10.52
N ARG A 319 11.84 -17.05 -9.87
CA ARG A 319 12.06 -16.60 -8.49
C ARG A 319 12.21 -15.07 -8.40
N ALA A 320 12.92 -14.48 -9.37
CA ALA A 320 13.08 -13.04 -9.44
C ALA A 320 11.75 -12.35 -9.79
N ALA A 321 11.01 -12.88 -10.77
CA ALA A 321 9.67 -12.40 -11.11
C ALA A 321 8.71 -12.50 -9.91
N ARG A 322 8.68 -13.64 -9.20
CA ARG A 322 7.90 -13.82 -7.96
C ARG A 322 8.26 -12.78 -6.90
N ARG A 323 9.56 -12.57 -6.65
CA ARG A 323 10.02 -11.59 -5.65
C ARG A 323 9.62 -10.16 -6.03
N ALA A 324 9.78 -9.79 -7.30
CA ALA A 324 9.38 -8.48 -7.81
C ALA A 324 7.87 -8.27 -7.67
N SER A 325 7.06 -9.28 -8.00
CA SER A 325 5.61 -9.22 -7.81
C SER A 325 5.22 -8.98 -6.36
N LEU A 326 5.78 -9.78 -5.44
CA LEU A 326 5.49 -9.63 -4.01
C LEU A 326 5.95 -8.27 -3.45
N GLN A 327 7.06 -7.71 -3.95
CA GLN A 327 7.56 -6.40 -3.53
C GLN A 327 6.66 -5.27 -4.05
N ASN A 328 6.21 -5.34 -5.30
CA ASN A 328 5.32 -4.33 -5.88
C ASN A 328 3.95 -4.34 -5.19
N SER A 329 3.42 -5.52 -4.87
CA SER A 329 2.17 -5.70 -4.11
C SER A 329 2.31 -5.43 -2.60
N GLN A 330 3.50 -5.05 -2.12
CA GLN A 330 3.79 -4.80 -0.69
C GLN A 330 3.49 -5.99 0.24
N LEU A 331 3.41 -7.21 -0.28
CA LEU A 331 3.17 -8.43 0.50
C LEU A 331 4.43 -8.92 1.24
N LEU A 332 5.57 -8.27 1.00
CA LEU A 332 6.83 -8.49 1.71
C LEU A 332 7.04 -7.49 2.85
N THR A 333 6.07 -6.60 3.09
CA THR A 333 6.12 -5.69 4.24
C THR A 333 6.22 -6.51 5.52
N THR A 334 7.19 -6.17 6.34
CA THR A 334 7.50 -6.86 7.59
C THR A 334 8.10 -5.86 8.57
N TYR A 335 7.80 -6.07 9.84
CA TYR A 335 8.29 -5.29 10.97
C TYR A 335 9.45 -5.98 11.71
N ARG A 336 9.96 -7.11 11.20
CA ARG A 336 11.08 -7.88 11.77
C ARG A 336 12.29 -7.07 12.25
N ALA A 337 12.58 -5.93 11.62
CA ALA A 337 13.73 -5.10 11.98
C ALA A 337 13.51 -4.28 13.26
N VAL A 338 12.25 -4.06 13.64
CA VAL A 338 11.83 -3.21 14.76
C VAL A 338 10.95 -3.94 15.78
N THR A 339 10.51 -5.17 15.47
CA THR A 339 9.80 -6.07 16.38
C THR A 339 10.79 -7.05 17.03
N PRO A 340 10.98 -7.00 18.37
CA PRO A 340 11.81 -7.97 19.07
C PRO A 340 11.26 -9.40 18.98
N GLY A 341 12.15 -10.39 19.01
CA GLY A 341 11.80 -11.81 19.08
C GLY A 341 11.78 -12.53 17.74
N GLY A 342 11.66 -13.87 17.82
CA GLY A 342 11.69 -14.79 16.68
C GLY A 342 13.06 -15.42 16.43
N ASP A 343 13.06 -16.68 16.01
CA ASP A 343 14.26 -17.38 15.58
C ASP A 343 14.78 -16.83 14.23
N ARG A 344 16.01 -17.21 13.85
CA ARG A 344 16.56 -16.94 12.52
C ARG A 344 16.11 -17.99 11.48
N GLY A 345 15.05 -18.74 11.79
CA GLY A 345 14.51 -19.80 10.95
C GLY A 345 13.82 -19.27 9.70
N GLN A 346 13.37 -20.21 8.87
CA GLN A 346 12.61 -19.90 7.65
C GLN A 346 11.11 -19.70 7.92
N ALA A 347 10.62 -20.08 9.10
CA ALA A 347 9.23 -19.91 9.48
C ALA A 347 8.86 -18.41 9.61
N PRO A 348 7.58 -18.05 9.39
CA PRO A 348 7.06 -16.74 9.73
C PRO A 348 7.28 -16.43 11.22
N ARG A 349 7.57 -15.18 11.56
CA ARG A 349 7.90 -14.81 12.95
C ARG A 349 7.26 -13.46 13.31
N PRO A 350 7.37 -13.02 14.58
CA PRO A 350 6.88 -11.70 14.99
C PRO A 350 7.29 -10.58 14.03
N GLY A 351 6.32 -9.74 13.69
CA GLY A 351 6.46 -8.65 12.73
C GLY A 351 6.20 -9.04 11.27
N ASP A 352 6.10 -10.33 10.91
CA ASP A 352 5.73 -10.70 9.54
C ASP A 352 4.22 -10.62 9.30
N ARG A 353 3.85 -10.27 8.06
CA ARG A 353 2.52 -10.59 7.55
C ARG A 353 2.26 -12.08 7.70
N ALA A 354 1.15 -12.44 8.34
CA ALA A 354 0.70 -13.83 8.46
C ALA A 354 0.52 -14.45 7.05
N PRO A 355 1.10 -15.62 6.73
CA PRO A 355 0.87 -16.28 5.44
C PRO A 355 -0.61 -16.56 5.20
N ASP A 356 -1.06 -16.39 3.96
CA ASP A 356 -2.40 -16.84 3.56
C ASP A 356 -2.33 -18.25 2.95
N GLY A 357 -3.47 -18.92 2.88
CA GLY A 357 -3.61 -20.21 2.23
C GLY A 357 -5.06 -20.71 2.23
N PRO A 358 -5.39 -21.71 1.40
CA PRO A 358 -6.73 -22.28 1.36
C PRO A 358 -7.20 -22.76 2.73
N PHE A 359 -8.43 -22.41 3.12
CA PHE A 359 -9.01 -22.80 4.40
C PHE A 359 -10.54 -22.81 4.31
N LYS A 360 -11.19 -23.93 4.68
CA LYS A 360 -12.66 -24.08 4.78
C LYS A 360 -13.47 -23.52 3.59
N GLY A 361 -13.01 -23.74 2.36
CA GLY A 361 -13.70 -23.28 1.14
C GLY A 361 -13.38 -21.84 0.72
N GLY A 362 -12.62 -21.10 1.52
CA GLY A 362 -12.05 -19.78 1.21
C GLY A 362 -10.55 -19.74 1.52
N THR A 363 -10.08 -18.65 2.12
CA THR A 363 -8.69 -18.51 2.59
C THR A 363 -8.59 -18.14 4.07
N LEU A 364 -7.44 -18.40 4.67
CA LEU A 364 -7.20 -18.07 6.09
C LEU A 364 -7.40 -16.58 6.37
N HIS A 365 -7.02 -15.71 5.44
CA HIS A 365 -7.14 -14.26 5.60
C HIS A 365 -8.58 -13.74 5.67
N GLU A 366 -9.58 -14.53 5.27
CA GLU A 366 -11.00 -14.19 5.47
C GLU A 366 -11.40 -14.15 6.95
N HIS A 367 -10.57 -14.74 7.82
CA HIS A 367 -10.74 -14.72 9.26
C HIS A 367 -10.03 -13.56 9.95
N PHE A 368 -9.34 -12.68 9.20
CA PHE A 368 -8.66 -11.51 9.76
C PHE A 368 -9.46 -10.25 9.48
N ALA A 369 -9.55 -9.37 10.48
CA ALA A 369 -10.16 -8.04 10.32
C ALA A 369 -9.55 -7.04 11.31
N PRO A 370 -9.63 -5.72 11.03
CA PRO A 370 -9.01 -4.69 11.86
C PRO A 370 -9.70 -4.44 13.21
N ASP A 371 -10.82 -5.10 13.48
CA ASP A 371 -11.60 -4.97 14.72
C ASP A 371 -11.25 -6.02 15.79
N HIS A 372 -10.45 -7.04 15.47
CA HIS A 372 -10.09 -8.09 16.43
C HIS A 372 -8.69 -8.69 16.20
N TRP A 373 -8.15 -9.26 17.27
CA TRP A 373 -6.98 -10.13 17.21
C TRP A 373 -7.38 -11.52 16.76
N THR A 374 -6.51 -12.21 16.03
CA THR A 374 -6.77 -13.60 15.61
C THR A 374 -5.77 -14.57 16.22
N LEU A 375 -6.27 -15.56 16.95
CA LEU A 375 -5.49 -16.68 17.48
C LEU A 375 -5.61 -17.88 16.53
N LEU A 376 -4.50 -18.26 15.90
CA LEU A 376 -4.41 -19.50 15.13
C LEU A 376 -3.98 -20.64 16.05
N GLU A 377 -4.81 -21.67 16.14
CA GLU A 377 -4.53 -22.88 16.92
C GLU A 377 -4.22 -24.03 15.96
N PHE A 378 -2.95 -24.38 15.83
CA PHE A 378 -2.54 -25.58 15.12
C PHE A 378 -2.72 -26.78 16.05
N GLU A 379 -3.89 -27.41 15.99
CA GLU A 379 -4.32 -28.45 16.93
C GLU A 379 -3.44 -29.72 16.88
N THR A 380 -3.54 -30.54 17.93
CA THR A 380 -3.12 -31.95 17.88
C THR A 380 -4.31 -32.88 18.12
N LEU A 381 -4.14 -34.20 17.95
CA LEU A 381 -5.20 -35.22 18.13
C LEU A 381 -5.89 -35.19 19.51
N VAL A 382 -5.32 -34.47 20.49
CA VAL A 382 -5.87 -34.31 21.84
C VAL A 382 -6.41 -32.88 22.00
N THR A 383 -7.71 -32.71 21.82
CA THR A 383 -8.41 -31.45 22.14
C THR A 383 -8.46 -31.25 23.65
N ARG A 384 -8.05 -30.07 24.15
CA ARG A 384 -8.59 -29.47 25.37
C ARG A 384 -8.39 -27.95 25.45
N GLU A 385 -9.31 -27.36 26.20
CA GLU A 385 -9.69 -25.95 26.38
C GLU A 385 -10.35 -25.27 25.18
N THR A 386 -11.69 -25.20 25.26
CA THR A 386 -12.55 -24.39 24.42
C THR A 386 -12.20 -22.92 24.63
N VAL A 387 -11.59 -22.29 23.64
CA VAL A 387 -11.53 -20.83 23.56
C VAL A 387 -12.93 -20.32 23.21
N GLU A 388 -13.63 -19.81 24.22
CA GLU A 388 -14.82 -19.00 24.06
C GLU A 388 -14.46 -17.70 23.32
N ARG A 389 -15.47 -17.06 22.69
CA ARG A 389 -15.33 -15.73 22.08
C ARG A 389 -15.09 -14.70 23.19
N GLU A 390 -13.85 -14.51 23.59
CA GLU A 390 -13.43 -13.31 24.32
C GLU A 390 -13.68 -12.10 23.40
N SER A 391 -14.22 -11.01 23.93
CA SER A 391 -14.43 -9.78 23.16
C SER A 391 -13.12 -9.34 22.52
N GLY A 392 -13.07 -9.23 21.19
CA GLY A 392 -11.87 -8.82 20.46
C GLY A 392 -10.83 -9.90 20.17
N LEU A 393 -11.10 -11.18 20.48
CA LEU A 393 -10.29 -12.33 20.04
C LEU A 393 -11.11 -13.29 19.16
N HIS A 394 -10.64 -13.52 17.93
CA HIS A 394 -11.16 -14.53 17.03
C HIS A 394 -10.24 -15.75 16.98
N THR A 395 -10.75 -16.94 17.30
CA THR A 395 -9.94 -18.17 17.29
C THR A 395 -10.20 -19.00 16.05
N VAL A 396 -9.12 -19.34 15.33
CA VAL A 396 -9.15 -20.18 14.12
C VAL A 396 -8.39 -21.47 14.38
N ARG A 397 -9.13 -22.58 14.40
CA ARG A 397 -8.57 -23.92 14.61
C ARG A 397 -8.18 -24.58 13.29
N ILE A 398 -6.93 -25.01 13.21
CA ILE A 398 -6.30 -25.62 12.03
C ILE A 398 -5.98 -27.10 12.37
N PRO A 399 -6.84 -28.06 11.94
CA PRO A 399 -6.70 -29.47 12.30
C PRO A 399 -5.44 -30.12 11.69
N LEU A 400 -5.07 -31.30 12.18
CA LEU A 400 -3.95 -32.09 11.62
C LEU A 400 -4.28 -32.76 10.27
N SER A 401 -5.54 -33.18 10.08
CA SER A 401 -5.89 -34.21 9.08
C SER A 401 -6.56 -33.71 7.81
N ALA A 402 -6.76 -32.40 7.64
CA ALA A 402 -7.31 -31.84 6.40
C ALA A 402 -6.18 -31.37 5.46
N ASP A 403 -6.26 -31.67 4.16
CA ASP A 403 -5.25 -31.28 3.15
C ASP A 403 -4.97 -29.77 3.14
N THR A 404 -6.02 -28.95 3.28
CA THR A 404 -5.90 -27.49 3.41
C THR A 404 -5.11 -27.08 4.66
N SER A 405 -5.23 -27.86 5.73
CA SER A 405 -4.52 -27.62 6.99
C SER A 405 -3.06 -28.05 6.92
N LEU A 406 -2.73 -29.09 6.15
CA LEU A 406 -1.33 -29.47 5.88
C LEU A 406 -0.58 -28.36 5.12
N ASN A 407 -1.23 -27.72 4.15
CA ASN A 407 -0.65 -26.58 3.43
C ASN A 407 -0.37 -25.40 4.36
N LEU A 408 -1.32 -25.03 5.23
CA LEU A 408 -1.12 -23.96 6.22
C LEU A 408 -0.02 -24.31 7.22
N ARG A 409 0.01 -25.55 7.75
CA ARG A 409 1.09 -26.01 8.63
C ARG A 409 2.46 -25.84 7.99
N GLN A 410 2.63 -26.27 6.74
CA GLN A 410 3.88 -26.08 6.01
C GLN A 410 4.26 -24.61 5.85
N ARG A 411 3.31 -23.74 5.49
CA ARG A 411 3.54 -22.29 5.33
C ARG A 411 3.98 -21.62 6.62
N TYR A 412 3.43 -22.05 7.74
CA TYR A 412 3.81 -21.56 9.07
C TYR A 412 5.02 -22.30 9.66
N GLY A 413 5.50 -23.38 9.03
CA GLY A 413 6.59 -24.20 9.55
C GLY A 413 6.20 -25.00 10.81
N VAL A 414 4.91 -25.28 10.99
CA VAL A 414 4.37 -26.02 12.14
C VAL A 414 4.43 -27.51 11.86
N GLY A 415 5.01 -28.28 12.78
CA GLY A 415 5.04 -29.74 12.72
C GLY A 415 3.79 -30.40 13.34
N ASP A 416 4.00 -31.53 13.99
CA ASP A 416 2.95 -32.31 14.65
C ASP A 416 2.68 -31.86 16.10
N ALA A 417 3.54 -31.01 16.65
CA ALA A 417 3.37 -30.42 17.98
C ALA A 417 2.34 -29.28 17.94
N PRO A 418 1.63 -29.01 19.05
CA PRO A 418 0.71 -27.88 19.11
C PRO A 418 1.49 -26.56 19.03
N GLU A 419 0.98 -25.63 18.24
CA GLU A 419 1.53 -24.28 18.14
C GLU A 419 0.41 -23.26 18.03
N TYR A 420 0.59 -22.14 18.73
CA TYR A 420 -0.33 -21.02 18.80
C TYR A 420 0.33 -19.81 18.16
N VAL A 421 -0.37 -19.17 17.22
CA VAL A 421 0.11 -17.96 16.54
C VAL A 421 -0.89 -16.85 16.75
N LEU A 422 -0.47 -15.76 17.38
CA LEU A 422 -1.30 -14.57 17.54
C LEU A 422 -1.03 -13.58 16.42
N VAL A 423 -2.09 -13.23 15.72
CA VAL A 423 -2.11 -12.27 14.62
C VAL A 423 -2.85 -11.02 15.08
N ARG A 424 -2.22 -9.87 14.84
CA ARG A 424 -2.77 -8.55 15.12
C ARG A 424 -3.94 -8.21 14.19
N PRO A 425 -4.76 -7.21 14.55
CA PRO A 425 -5.83 -6.72 13.68
C PRO A 425 -5.35 -6.23 12.30
N ASP A 426 -4.08 -5.86 12.15
CA ASP A 426 -3.48 -5.48 10.87
C ASP A 426 -2.84 -6.66 10.10
N GLY A 427 -3.13 -7.91 10.49
CA GLY A 427 -2.70 -9.12 9.78
C GLY A 427 -1.24 -9.52 9.99
N HIS A 428 -0.54 -8.89 10.92
CA HIS A 428 0.86 -9.20 11.25
C HIS A 428 0.96 -10.10 12.49
N ILE A 429 1.90 -11.03 12.49
CA ILE A 429 2.16 -11.93 13.61
C ILE A 429 2.73 -11.10 14.77
N ALA A 430 2.05 -11.11 15.93
CA ALA A 430 2.58 -10.54 17.16
C ALA A 430 3.50 -11.52 17.88
N THR A 431 3.05 -12.76 18.06
CA THR A 431 3.82 -13.79 18.77
C THR A 431 3.46 -15.20 18.31
N ARG A 432 4.34 -16.15 18.61
CA ARG A 432 4.16 -17.58 18.38
C ARG A 432 4.73 -18.36 19.56
N SER A 433 4.01 -19.37 20.05
CA SER A 433 4.51 -20.26 21.09
C SER A 433 3.81 -21.62 21.06
N SER A 434 4.44 -22.64 21.61
CA SER A 434 3.80 -23.93 21.91
C SER A 434 2.91 -23.88 23.16
N LYS A 435 2.93 -22.76 23.91
CA LYS A 435 2.11 -22.55 25.10
C LYS A 435 1.10 -21.42 24.89
N LEU A 436 -0.19 -21.76 25.03
CA LEU A 436 -1.28 -20.79 24.88
C LEU A 436 -1.16 -19.60 25.86
N ALA A 437 -0.72 -19.85 27.10
CA ALA A 437 -0.57 -18.80 28.11
C ALA A 437 0.44 -17.70 27.71
N GLU A 438 1.55 -18.08 27.06
CA GLU A 438 2.56 -17.11 26.58
C GLU A 438 2.02 -16.26 25.43
N VAL A 439 1.10 -16.81 24.63
CA VAL A 439 0.45 -16.09 23.55
C VAL A 439 -0.61 -15.14 24.08
N ARG A 440 -1.44 -15.59 25.03
CA ARG A 440 -2.49 -14.77 25.65
C ARG A 440 -1.95 -13.58 26.43
N SER A 441 -0.77 -13.70 27.05
CA SER A 441 -0.16 -12.58 27.77
C SER A 441 0.28 -11.41 26.87
N GLN A 442 0.19 -11.55 25.54
CA GLN A 442 0.46 -10.49 24.56
C GLN A 442 -0.81 -9.80 24.07
N LEU A 443 -2.00 -10.25 24.47
CA LEU A 443 -3.23 -9.54 24.17
C LEU A 443 -3.29 -8.25 24.97
N PRO A 444 -3.71 -7.12 24.37
CA PRO A 444 -4.07 -5.93 25.12
C PRO A 444 -5.16 -6.28 26.14
N THR A 445 -5.21 -5.54 27.24
CA THR A 445 -6.33 -5.57 28.18
C THR A 445 -7.55 -5.02 27.43
N ILE A 446 -8.54 -5.87 27.15
CA ILE A 446 -9.76 -5.50 26.42
C ILE A 446 -10.86 -5.10 27.39
#